data_AF-A0A662ZD43-F1
#
_entry.id   AF-A0A662ZD43-F1
#
_cell.length_a   1.000
_cell.length_b   1.000
_cell.length_c   1.000
_cell.angle_alpha   90.00
_cell.angle_beta   90.00
_cell.angle_gamma   90.00
#
_symmetry.space_group_name_H-M   'P 1'
#
loop_
_entity.id
_entity.type
_entity.pdbx_description
1 polymer ?
#
loop_
_entity_poly.entity_id
_entity_poly.type
_entity_poly.pdbx_seq_one_letter_code
_entity_poly.pdbx_strand_id
1 'polypeptide(L)'
;MSLSEKGREAGIKFSYKGSIIGIVLGIVLAVICSHILPAIIAPLVAFFLYDRPKYKEAVEKILTQRRLQKEQEEKALEEARIKEEKKVEKKIKAVQKKNRENKASLYENIYTVAGYILANQEDLTEYIQNAEDVITYFKASKEERRLAVEAFNYALDPEFNVDEFVENYLLYIGKNRDYINYVLTYALIIATVDDNIHYDAKDRLVAIGKAMGSSMAALKRLFKSNGAEARFAREFEKQSQEELSDSTSVSSFESQNSSSGKKKSKKSSSSSYNHTGAEKTSEALDILQLDVSATFDDIKKAYKKLMLKYHPDRLASQGLSEDMVAIYTDKAKAIQAAFDYLKKLYSEVI
;
A
#
# COMPACT_ATOMS: atom_id res chain seq x y z
N MET A 1 -31.17 -44.72 7.94
CA MET A 1 -31.60 -44.59 9.33
C MET A 1 -33.04 -45.05 9.48
N SER A 2 -33.27 -46.08 10.31
CA SER A 2 -34.63 -46.59 10.61
C SER A 2 -35.46 -45.55 11.40
N LEU A 3 -36.79 -45.65 11.40
CA LEU A 3 -37.66 -44.71 12.14
C LEU A 3 -37.37 -44.74 13.66
N SER A 4 -36.96 -45.91 14.16
CA SER A 4 -36.54 -46.10 15.55
C SER A 4 -35.22 -45.38 15.86
N GLU A 5 -34.23 -45.45 14.95
CA GLU A 5 -32.97 -44.69 15.10
C GLU A 5 -33.19 -43.18 15.06
N LYS A 6 -33.99 -42.68 14.11
CA LYS A 6 -34.35 -41.25 14.04
C LYS A 6 -35.07 -40.79 15.31
N GLY A 7 -35.92 -41.67 15.85
CA GLY A 7 -36.60 -41.47 17.12
C GLY A 7 -35.68 -41.34 18.33
N ARG A 8 -34.67 -42.23 18.41
CA ARG A 8 -33.62 -42.16 19.44
C ARG A 8 -32.77 -40.92 19.31
N GLU A 9 -32.36 -40.56 18.08
CA GLU A 9 -31.62 -39.34 17.79
C GLU A 9 -32.43 -38.09 18.20
N ALA A 10 -33.72 -38.06 17.89
CA ALA A 10 -34.62 -36.97 18.29
C ALA A 10 -34.97 -36.97 19.80
N GLY A 11 -34.70 -38.05 20.54
CA GLY A 11 -35.06 -38.20 21.95
C GLY A 11 -36.56 -38.41 22.19
N ILE A 12 -37.33 -38.84 21.18
CA ILE A 12 -38.79 -39.02 21.26
C ILE A 12 -39.14 -40.49 21.49
N LYS A 13 -39.91 -40.78 22.54
CA LYS A 13 -40.49 -42.12 22.80
C LYS A 13 -41.80 -42.33 22.03
N PHE A 14 -42.08 -43.57 21.62
CA PHE A 14 -43.35 -43.91 20.98
C PHE A 14 -44.54 -43.64 21.90
N SER A 15 -45.63 -43.12 21.33
CA SER A 15 -46.92 -42.97 22.01
C SER A 15 -47.88 -44.03 21.49
N TYR A 16 -48.65 -44.66 22.39
CA TYR A 16 -49.57 -45.76 22.06
C TYR A 16 -51.05 -45.36 22.26
N LYS A 17 -51.37 -44.07 22.23
CA LYS A 17 -52.71 -43.57 22.52
C LYS A 17 -53.75 -44.11 21.54
N GLY A 18 -53.42 -44.19 20.24
CA GLY A 18 -54.28 -44.78 19.22
C GLY A 18 -54.48 -46.27 19.44
N SER A 19 -53.40 -47.00 19.73
CA SER A 19 -53.43 -48.44 20.02
C SER A 19 -54.30 -48.75 21.25
N ILE A 20 -54.21 -47.95 22.32
CA ILE A 20 -55.04 -48.07 23.53
C ILE A 20 -56.53 -47.88 23.21
N ILE A 21 -56.87 -46.86 22.40
CA ILE A 21 -58.25 -46.63 21.93
C ILE A 21 -58.73 -47.77 21.02
N GLY A 22 -57.84 -48.28 20.15
CA GLY A 22 -58.09 -49.41 19.27
C GLY A 22 -58.38 -50.71 20.03
N ILE A 23 -57.73 -50.93 21.19
CA ILE A 23 -58.04 -52.07 22.08
C ILE A 23 -59.48 -51.96 22.59
N VAL A 24 -59.89 -50.81 23.11
CA VAL A 24 -61.24 -50.60 23.65
C VAL A 24 -62.32 -50.77 22.57
N LEU A 25 -62.14 -50.16 21.41
CA LEU A 25 -63.05 -50.29 20.26
C LEU A 25 -63.10 -51.74 19.72
N GLY A 26 -61.94 -52.40 19.63
CA GLY A 26 -61.85 -53.78 19.17
C GLY A 26 -62.58 -54.76 20.10
N ILE A 27 -62.51 -54.56 21.42
CA ILE A 27 -63.25 -55.37 22.40
C ILE A 27 -64.76 -55.16 22.24
N VAL A 28 -65.21 -53.91 22.10
CA VAL A 28 -66.65 -53.60 21.89
C VAL A 28 -67.17 -54.25 20.60
N LEU A 29 -66.42 -54.14 19.49
CA LEU A 29 -66.79 -54.77 18.21
C LEU A 29 -66.77 -56.30 18.29
N ALA A 30 -65.85 -56.89 19.05
CA ALA A 30 -65.78 -58.34 19.23
C ALA A 30 -67.03 -58.90 19.94
N VAL A 31 -67.55 -58.15 20.93
CA VAL A 31 -68.81 -58.50 21.64
C VAL A 31 -70.01 -58.40 20.70
N ILE A 32 -70.08 -57.37 19.87
CA ILE A 32 -71.20 -57.15 18.93
C ILE A 32 -71.21 -58.19 17.80
N CYS A 33 -70.04 -58.51 17.24
CA CYS A 33 -69.92 -59.42 16.10
C CYS A 33 -69.77 -60.90 16.49
N SER A 34 -69.72 -61.23 17.79
CA SER A 34 -69.44 -62.59 18.31
C SER A 34 -68.17 -63.22 17.73
N HIS A 35 -67.15 -62.41 17.41
CA HIS A 35 -65.91 -62.86 16.79
C HIS A 35 -64.72 -62.12 17.42
N ILE A 36 -63.63 -62.83 17.75
CA ILE A 36 -62.49 -62.23 18.48
C ILE A 36 -61.51 -61.42 17.60
N LEU A 37 -61.57 -61.59 16.28
CA LEU A 37 -60.66 -60.97 15.30
C LEU A 37 -60.57 -59.44 15.42
N PRO A 38 -61.68 -58.68 15.57
CA PRO A 38 -61.63 -57.23 15.77
C PRO A 38 -60.81 -56.79 16.99
N ALA A 39 -60.81 -57.56 18.08
CA ALA A 39 -60.03 -57.24 19.28
C ALA A 39 -58.51 -57.38 19.07
N ILE A 40 -58.07 -58.26 18.15
CA ILE A 40 -56.66 -58.48 17.83
C ILE A 40 -56.17 -57.51 16.75
N ILE A 41 -57.01 -57.23 15.74
CA ILE A 41 -56.63 -56.44 14.57
C ILE A 41 -56.75 -54.93 14.84
N ALA A 42 -57.77 -54.48 15.58
CA ALA A 42 -58.02 -53.05 15.80
C ALA A 42 -56.85 -52.28 16.47
N PRO A 43 -56.11 -52.82 17.45
CA PRO A 43 -54.93 -52.15 18.02
C PRO A 43 -53.81 -51.99 17.00
N LEU A 44 -53.59 -53.01 16.17
CA LEU A 44 -52.53 -53.00 15.15
C LEU A 44 -52.88 -52.02 14.02
N VAL A 45 -54.15 -52.01 13.59
CA VAL A 45 -54.66 -51.02 12.62
C VAL A 45 -54.54 -49.60 13.19
N ALA A 46 -54.91 -49.37 14.46
CA ALA A 46 -54.77 -48.06 15.10
C ALA A 46 -53.29 -47.63 15.26
N PHE A 47 -52.37 -48.55 15.52
CA PHE A 47 -50.94 -48.26 15.55
C PHE A 47 -50.43 -47.79 14.19
N PHE A 48 -50.78 -48.50 13.11
CA PHE A 48 -50.32 -48.16 11.76
C PHE A 48 -50.99 -46.90 11.20
N LEU A 49 -52.27 -46.68 11.47
CA LEU A 49 -53.02 -45.54 10.94
C LEU A 49 -52.89 -44.26 11.79
N TYR A 50 -52.63 -44.36 13.09
CA TYR A 50 -52.61 -43.21 14.00
C TYR A 50 -51.28 -42.98 14.70
N ASP A 51 -50.77 -43.96 15.46
CA ASP A 51 -49.59 -43.76 16.32
C ASP A 51 -48.30 -43.60 15.52
N ARG A 52 -48.06 -44.46 14.51
CA ARG A 52 -46.86 -44.43 13.65
C ARG A 52 -46.72 -43.13 12.84
N PRO A 53 -47.74 -42.63 12.12
CA PRO A 53 -47.61 -41.38 11.37
C PRO A 53 -47.40 -40.17 12.28
N LYS A 54 -48.11 -40.09 13.42
CA LYS A 54 -47.91 -39.01 14.41
C LYS A 54 -46.51 -39.04 15.02
N TYR A 55 -46.00 -40.23 15.35
CA TYR A 55 -44.63 -40.38 15.84
C TYR A 55 -43.61 -39.92 14.80
N LYS A 56 -43.78 -40.34 13.53
CA LYS A 56 -42.91 -39.92 12.43
C LYS A 56 -42.92 -38.40 12.25
N GLU A 57 -44.09 -37.78 12.27
CA GLU A 57 -44.24 -36.33 12.15
C GLU A 57 -43.53 -35.59 13.30
N ALA A 58 -43.68 -36.08 14.55
CA ALA A 58 -43.01 -35.50 15.71
C ALA A 58 -41.48 -35.60 15.61
N VAL A 59 -40.96 -36.76 15.19
CA VAL A 59 -39.53 -37.00 14.99
C VAL A 59 -38.97 -36.11 13.87
N GLU A 60 -39.64 -36.04 12.73
CA GLU A 60 -39.21 -35.22 11.60
C GLU A 60 -39.21 -33.72 11.95
N LYS A 61 -40.19 -33.23 12.73
CA LYS A 61 -40.21 -31.85 13.21
C LYS A 61 -38.99 -31.51 14.08
N ILE A 62 -38.66 -32.33 15.07
CA ILE A 62 -37.50 -32.09 15.95
C ILE A 62 -36.19 -32.14 15.17
N LEU A 63 -36.02 -33.15 14.32
CA LEU A 63 -34.79 -33.27 13.53
C LEU A 63 -34.63 -32.10 12.56
N THR A 64 -35.73 -31.62 11.96
CA THR A 64 -35.71 -30.44 11.08
C THR A 64 -35.37 -29.18 11.86
N GLN A 65 -35.95 -28.98 13.04
CA GLN A 65 -35.62 -27.86 13.93
C GLN A 65 -34.15 -27.86 14.32
N ARG A 66 -33.59 -29.01 14.71
CA ARG A 66 -32.16 -29.11 15.06
C ARG A 66 -31.25 -28.85 13.87
N ARG A 67 -31.60 -29.31 12.67
CA ARG A 67 -30.84 -29.00 11.45
C ARG A 67 -30.85 -27.50 11.17
N LEU A 68 -32.01 -26.86 11.28
CA LEU A 68 -32.14 -25.42 11.07
C LEU A 68 -31.38 -24.62 12.14
N GLN A 69 -31.38 -25.08 13.40
CA GLN A 69 -30.56 -24.51 14.47
C GLN A 69 -29.07 -24.63 14.15
N LYS A 70 -28.59 -25.81 13.76
CA LYS A 70 -27.18 -26.01 13.36
C LYS A 70 -26.79 -25.10 12.19
N GLU A 71 -27.65 -25.00 11.18
CA GLU A 71 -27.41 -24.11 10.03
C GLU A 71 -27.35 -22.63 10.45
N GLN A 72 -28.20 -22.22 11.40
CA GLN A 72 -28.17 -20.87 11.96
C GLN A 72 -26.88 -20.62 12.79
N GLU A 73 -26.45 -21.61 13.57
CA GLU A 73 -25.20 -21.54 14.34
C GLU A 73 -23.97 -21.44 13.42
N GLU A 74 -23.90 -22.26 12.37
CA GLU A 74 -22.82 -22.21 11.37
C GLU A 74 -22.78 -20.86 10.64
N LYS A 75 -23.94 -20.32 10.24
CA LYS A 75 -24.03 -18.98 9.63
C LYS A 75 -23.57 -17.89 10.60
N ALA A 76 -24.00 -17.95 11.86
CA ALA A 76 -23.59 -16.99 12.88
C ALA A 76 -22.07 -17.03 13.15
N LEU A 77 -21.48 -18.24 13.13
CA LEU A 77 -20.04 -18.43 13.28
C LEU A 77 -19.26 -17.83 12.10
N GLU A 78 -19.69 -18.08 10.86
CA GLU A 78 -19.03 -17.54 9.67
C GLU A 78 -19.15 -16.00 9.61
N GLU A 79 -20.32 -15.45 9.94
CA GLU A 79 -20.51 -14.00 10.06
C GLU A 79 -19.60 -13.38 11.13
N ALA A 80 -19.43 -14.06 12.28
CA ALA A 80 -18.51 -13.64 13.33
C ALA A 80 -17.06 -13.65 12.84
N ARG A 81 -16.63 -14.69 12.10
CA ARG A 81 -15.28 -14.79 11.54
C ARG A 81 -15.01 -13.68 10.51
N ILE A 82 -15.93 -13.45 9.58
CA ILE A 82 -15.84 -12.36 8.60
C ILE A 82 -15.76 -10.99 9.31
N LYS A 83 -16.53 -10.81 10.38
CA LYS A 83 -16.50 -9.56 11.17
C LYS A 83 -15.16 -9.37 11.88
N GLU A 84 -14.55 -10.45 12.37
CA GLU A 84 -13.23 -10.42 12.98
C GLU A 84 -12.13 -10.12 11.96
N GLU A 85 -12.13 -10.81 10.82
CA GLU A 85 -11.21 -10.56 9.70
C GLU A 85 -11.27 -9.09 9.24
N LYS A 86 -12.48 -8.54 9.07
CA LYS A 86 -12.69 -7.11 8.75
C LYS A 86 -12.15 -6.17 9.83
N LYS A 87 -12.22 -6.55 11.11
CA LYS A 87 -11.64 -5.74 12.20
C LYS A 87 -10.11 -5.78 12.14
N VAL A 88 -9.52 -6.94 11.88
CA VAL A 88 -8.06 -7.09 11.72
C VAL A 88 -7.57 -6.29 10.52
N GLU A 89 -8.23 -6.40 9.37
CA GLU A 89 -7.88 -5.64 8.16
C GLU A 89 -7.93 -4.13 8.40
N LYS A 90 -8.96 -3.63 9.11
CA LYS A 90 -9.06 -2.21 9.50
C LYS A 90 -7.89 -1.78 10.39
N LYS A 91 -7.49 -2.62 11.35
CA LYS A 91 -6.34 -2.34 12.22
C LYS A 91 -5.04 -2.30 11.42
N ILE A 92 -4.81 -3.27 10.52
CA ILE A 92 -3.65 -3.30 9.62
C ILE A 92 -3.59 -2.02 8.78
N LYS A 93 -4.69 -1.63 8.13
CA LYS A 93 -4.74 -0.40 7.32
C LYS A 93 -4.47 0.86 8.15
N ALA A 94 -4.90 0.91 9.40
CA ALA A 94 -4.63 2.03 10.30
C ALA A 94 -3.14 2.09 10.68
N VAL A 95 -2.51 0.95 11.00
CA VAL A 95 -1.06 0.86 11.25
C VAL A 95 -0.28 1.27 10.01
N GLN A 96 -0.65 0.75 8.84
CA GLN A 96 -0.02 1.10 7.58
C GLN A 96 -0.11 2.60 7.28
N LYS A 97 -1.26 3.23 7.56
CA LYS A 97 -1.41 4.66 7.41
C LYS A 97 -0.46 5.42 8.33
N LYS A 98 -0.43 5.07 9.62
CA LYS A 98 0.46 5.70 10.60
C LYS A 98 1.93 5.56 10.22
N ASN A 99 2.35 4.40 9.74
CA ASN A 99 3.75 4.16 9.37
C ASN A 99 4.14 4.92 8.10
N ARG A 100 3.23 5.11 7.14
CA ARG A 100 3.48 5.98 5.99
C ARG A 100 3.67 7.45 6.39
N GLU A 101 3.02 7.88 7.46
CA GLU A 101 3.16 9.23 8.04
C GLU A 101 4.43 9.38 8.90
N ASN A 102 5.17 8.30 9.16
CA ASN A 102 6.38 8.33 9.98
C ASN A 102 7.63 8.58 9.12
N LYS A 103 8.39 9.64 9.45
CA LYS A 103 9.65 10.01 8.80
C LYS A 103 10.70 8.90 8.92
N ALA A 104 10.81 8.30 10.10
CA ALA A 104 11.76 7.22 10.36
C ALA A 104 11.55 6.04 9.40
N SER A 105 10.31 5.58 9.24
CA SER A 105 9.97 4.50 8.32
C SER A 105 10.25 4.86 6.86
N LEU A 106 10.07 6.13 6.48
CA LEU A 106 10.41 6.59 5.14
C LEU A 106 11.91 6.51 4.86
N TYR A 107 12.73 7.02 5.78
CA TYR A 107 14.18 6.93 5.66
C TYR A 107 14.66 5.49 5.67
N GLU A 108 14.18 4.68 6.63
CA GLU A 108 14.48 3.25 6.68
C GLU A 108 14.28 2.58 5.31
N ASN A 109 13.13 2.80 4.69
CA ASN A 109 12.81 2.19 3.40
C ASN A 109 13.66 2.73 2.24
N ILE A 110 13.90 4.05 2.17
CA ILE A 110 14.74 4.65 1.12
C ILE A 110 16.16 4.09 1.20
N TYR A 111 16.75 4.14 2.39
CA TYR A 111 18.15 3.78 2.59
C TYR A 111 18.37 2.27 2.57
N THR A 112 17.40 1.46 3.01
CA THR A 112 17.45 -0.01 2.83
C THR A 112 17.42 -0.36 1.33
N VAL A 113 16.51 0.24 0.55
CA VAL A 113 16.46 -0.02 -0.90
C VAL A 113 17.75 0.47 -1.58
N ALA A 114 18.26 1.65 -1.21
CA ALA A 114 19.50 2.19 -1.76
C ALA A 114 20.73 1.33 -1.43
N GLY A 115 20.86 0.87 -0.19
CA GLY A 115 21.93 -0.04 0.22
C GLY A 115 21.84 -1.37 -0.52
N TYR A 116 20.65 -1.96 -0.58
CA TYR A 116 20.42 -3.19 -1.32
C TYR A 116 20.84 -3.05 -2.79
N ILE A 117 20.37 -2.03 -3.52
CA ILE A 117 20.72 -1.91 -4.95
C ILE A 117 22.20 -1.65 -5.19
N LEU A 118 22.93 -1.12 -4.20
CA LEU A 118 24.36 -0.82 -4.28
C LEU A 118 25.27 -1.91 -3.70
N ALA A 119 24.72 -2.99 -3.14
CA ALA A 119 25.48 -4.01 -2.41
C ALA A 119 26.64 -4.66 -3.21
N ASN A 120 26.55 -4.67 -4.55
CA ASN A 120 27.58 -5.25 -5.42
C ASN A 120 28.57 -4.22 -5.99
N GLN A 121 28.49 -2.95 -5.60
CA GLN A 121 29.37 -1.89 -6.11
C GLN A 121 30.68 -1.85 -5.31
N GLU A 122 31.80 -1.70 -6.01
CA GLU A 122 33.14 -1.71 -5.37
C GLU A 122 33.49 -0.38 -4.68
N ASP A 123 33.19 0.76 -5.33
CA ASP A 123 33.39 2.09 -4.77
C ASP A 123 32.04 2.75 -4.47
N LEU A 124 31.81 3.01 -3.17
CA LEU A 124 30.59 3.65 -2.70
C LEU A 124 30.73 5.15 -2.43
N THR A 125 31.90 5.74 -2.66
CA THR A 125 32.21 7.12 -2.23
C THR A 125 31.22 8.14 -2.78
N GLU A 126 30.92 8.10 -4.07
CA GLU A 126 30.01 9.04 -4.71
C GLU A 126 28.54 8.79 -4.31
N TYR A 127 28.14 7.53 -4.18
CA TYR A 127 26.79 7.16 -3.74
C TYR A 127 26.53 7.56 -2.28
N ILE A 128 27.54 7.45 -1.41
CA ILE A 128 27.48 7.91 -0.02
C ILE A 128 27.32 9.44 0.01
N GLN A 129 28.01 10.17 -0.85
CA GLN A 129 27.80 11.62 -0.96
C GLN A 129 26.38 11.95 -1.41
N ASN A 130 25.83 11.23 -2.39
CA ASN A 130 24.44 11.39 -2.81
C ASN A 130 23.43 11.08 -1.68
N ALA A 131 23.70 10.05 -0.88
CA ALA A 131 22.92 9.71 0.31
C ALA A 131 22.92 10.86 1.35
N GLU A 132 24.08 11.42 1.68
CA GLU A 132 24.17 12.57 2.60
C GLU A 132 23.47 13.82 2.06
N ASP A 133 23.55 14.04 0.75
CA ASP A 133 22.84 15.09 0.04
C ASP A 133 21.31 14.97 0.19
N VAL A 134 20.79 13.75 0.12
CA VAL A 134 19.36 13.45 0.32
C VAL A 134 18.96 13.67 1.79
N ILE A 135 19.76 13.21 2.77
CA ILE A 135 19.58 13.51 4.20
C ILE A 135 19.51 15.02 4.45
N THR A 136 20.43 15.77 3.83
CA THR A 136 20.52 17.23 3.99
C THR A 136 19.32 17.93 3.38
N TYR A 137 18.93 17.51 2.18
CA TYR A 137 17.75 18.03 1.48
C TYR A 137 16.47 17.81 2.29
N PHE A 138 16.32 16.64 2.92
CA PHE A 138 15.21 16.35 3.81
C PHE A 138 15.29 17.05 5.18
N LYS A 139 16.38 17.76 5.46
CA LYS A 139 16.65 18.42 6.75
C LYS A 139 16.50 17.43 7.92
N ALA A 140 16.94 16.19 7.71
CA ALA A 140 16.80 15.13 8.70
C ALA A 140 17.57 15.46 9.98
N SER A 141 16.96 15.15 11.13
CA SER A 141 17.59 15.25 12.43
C SER A 141 18.76 14.27 12.57
N LYS A 142 19.59 14.45 13.60
CA LYS A 142 20.71 13.55 13.88
C LYS A 142 20.27 12.09 14.08
N GLU A 143 19.13 11.87 14.74
CA GLU A 143 18.59 10.53 14.97
C GLU A 143 18.05 9.89 13.68
N GLU A 144 17.35 10.67 12.86
CA GLU A 144 16.85 10.21 11.55
C GLU A 144 18.00 9.87 10.60
N ARG A 145 19.06 10.69 10.59
CA ARG A 145 20.29 10.37 9.86
C ARG A 145 20.94 9.09 10.37
N ARG A 146 21.01 8.88 11.69
CA ARG A 146 21.58 7.65 12.27
C ARG A 146 20.83 6.41 11.77
N LEU A 147 19.50 6.48 11.78
CA LEU A 147 18.62 5.42 11.29
C LEU A 147 18.80 5.16 9.79
N ALA A 148 18.89 6.22 8.98
CA ALA A 148 19.17 6.12 7.55
C ALA A 148 20.48 5.38 7.26
N VAL A 149 21.56 5.77 7.96
CA VAL A 149 22.89 5.14 7.81
C VAL A 149 22.86 3.68 8.26
N GLU A 150 22.19 3.38 9.38
CA GLU A 150 22.02 2.02 9.88
C GLU A 150 21.28 1.13 8.88
N ALA A 151 20.17 1.61 8.32
CA ALA A 151 19.39 0.92 7.30
C ALA A 151 20.19 0.69 5.99
N PHE A 152 20.95 1.69 5.57
CA PHE A 152 21.81 1.58 4.38
C PHE A 152 22.87 0.49 4.56
N ASN A 153 23.60 0.52 5.68
CA ASN A 153 24.65 -0.46 5.96
C ASN A 153 24.10 -1.87 6.17
N TYR A 154 22.94 -1.99 6.84
CA TYR A 154 22.26 -3.27 6.99
C TYR A 154 21.92 -3.91 5.64
N ALA A 155 21.53 -3.11 4.65
CA ALA A 155 21.17 -3.61 3.32
C ALA A 155 22.37 -3.87 2.39
N LEU A 156 23.57 -3.38 2.74
CA LEU A 156 24.81 -3.74 2.06
C LEU A 156 25.34 -5.11 2.47
N ASP A 157 24.86 -5.66 3.59
CA ASP A 157 25.32 -6.94 4.11
C ASP A 157 25.00 -8.07 3.12
N PRO A 158 25.96 -8.95 2.76
CA PRO A 158 25.70 -10.11 1.91
C PRO A 158 24.63 -11.07 2.44
N GLU A 159 24.38 -11.08 3.76
CA GLU A 159 23.32 -11.87 4.39
C GLU A 159 21.95 -11.18 4.37
N PHE A 160 21.85 -9.95 3.83
CA PHE A 160 20.60 -9.21 3.74
C PHE A 160 19.54 -9.96 2.93
N ASN A 161 18.43 -10.28 3.58
CA ASN A 161 17.28 -10.94 2.97
C ASN A 161 16.28 -9.92 2.43
N VAL A 162 16.35 -9.67 1.12
CA VAL A 162 15.44 -8.74 0.44
C VAL A 162 13.99 -9.20 0.46
N ASP A 163 13.72 -10.51 0.43
CA ASP A 163 12.36 -11.03 0.43
C ASP A 163 11.69 -10.76 1.78
N GLU A 164 12.41 -10.99 2.88
CA GLU A 164 11.94 -10.65 4.24
C GLU A 164 11.70 -9.15 4.40
N PHE A 165 12.60 -8.31 3.89
CA PHE A 165 12.38 -6.86 3.86
C PHE A 165 11.09 -6.49 3.11
N VAL A 166 10.86 -7.07 1.93
CA VAL A 166 9.66 -6.78 1.12
C VAL A 166 8.39 -7.26 1.82
N GLU A 167 8.41 -8.43 2.47
CA GLU A 167 7.27 -8.94 3.24
C GLU A 167 6.92 -8.00 4.40
N ASN A 168 7.92 -7.60 5.20
CA ASN A 168 7.75 -6.64 6.28
C ASN A 168 7.26 -5.29 5.76
N TYR A 169 7.84 -4.79 4.67
CA TYR A 169 7.39 -3.58 4.00
C TYR A 169 5.91 -3.66 3.61
N LEU A 170 5.49 -4.74 2.95
CA LEU A 170 4.10 -4.91 2.52
C LEU A 170 3.12 -5.03 3.70
N LEU A 171 3.56 -5.63 4.81
CA LEU A 171 2.78 -5.72 6.04
C LEU A 171 2.60 -4.34 6.70
N TYR A 172 3.70 -3.60 6.89
CA TYR A 172 3.73 -2.37 7.68
C TYR A 172 3.46 -1.10 6.91
N ILE A 173 3.67 -1.07 5.60
CA ILE A 173 3.48 0.11 4.72
C ILE A 173 2.33 -0.14 3.73
N GLY A 174 2.20 -1.36 3.22
CA GLY A 174 1.22 -1.74 2.20
C GLY A 174 1.62 -1.34 0.78
N LYS A 175 0.73 -1.59 -0.19
CA LYS A 175 0.96 -1.33 -1.62
C LYS A 175 0.61 0.10 -2.05
N ASN A 176 0.98 1.10 -1.24
CA ASN A 176 0.70 2.49 -1.57
C ASN A 176 1.60 2.96 -2.73
N ARG A 177 1.01 3.24 -3.88
CA ARG A 177 1.73 3.54 -5.13
C ARG A 177 2.63 4.77 -5.01
N ASP A 178 2.17 5.80 -4.32
CA ASP A 178 2.90 7.06 -4.22
C ASP A 178 4.11 6.90 -3.28
N TYR A 179 3.93 6.22 -2.15
CA TYR A 179 5.02 5.87 -1.24
C TYR A 179 6.06 4.97 -1.92
N ILE A 180 5.65 3.93 -2.64
CA ILE A 180 6.57 3.06 -3.39
C ILE A 180 7.35 3.88 -4.42
N ASN A 181 6.64 4.67 -5.24
CA ASN A 181 7.29 5.52 -6.24
C ASN A 181 8.32 6.45 -5.61
N TYR A 182 7.98 7.02 -4.45
CA TYR A 182 8.85 7.90 -3.70
C TYR A 182 10.13 7.20 -3.23
N VAL A 183 9.99 6.05 -2.55
CA VAL A 183 11.13 5.25 -2.08
C VAL A 183 12.07 4.91 -3.23
N LEU A 184 11.51 4.44 -4.36
CA LEU A 184 12.30 4.08 -5.54
C LEU A 184 12.95 5.29 -6.23
N THR A 185 12.30 6.46 -6.25
CA THR A 185 12.90 7.70 -6.79
C THR A 185 14.14 8.11 -6.02
N TYR A 186 14.09 8.14 -4.68
CA TYR A 186 15.24 8.54 -3.89
C TYR A 186 16.34 7.48 -3.87
N ALA A 187 15.99 6.20 -3.86
CA ALA A 187 16.98 5.13 -4.04
C ALA A 187 17.69 5.24 -5.40
N LEU A 188 16.95 5.54 -6.48
CA LEU A 188 17.53 5.79 -7.80
C LEU A 188 18.51 6.98 -7.79
N ILE A 189 18.13 8.10 -7.18
CA ILE A 189 18.99 9.28 -7.07
C ILE A 189 20.29 8.95 -6.34
N ILE A 190 20.20 8.22 -5.22
CA ILE A 190 21.37 7.81 -4.45
C ILE A 190 22.30 6.95 -5.31
N ALA A 191 21.74 6.03 -6.10
CA ALA A 191 22.49 5.10 -6.95
C ALA A 191 22.87 5.66 -8.35
N THR A 192 22.67 6.95 -8.61
CA THR A 192 23.00 7.57 -9.90
C THR A 192 24.23 8.45 -9.78
N VAL A 193 25.18 8.26 -10.68
CA VAL A 193 26.41 9.07 -10.82
C VAL A 193 26.49 9.57 -12.26
N ASP A 194 26.73 10.86 -12.46
CA ASP A 194 26.80 11.48 -13.79
C ASP A 194 25.67 11.06 -14.74
N ASP A 195 24.43 11.10 -14.23
CA ASP A 195 23.20 10.68 -14.93
C ASP A 195 23.17 9.20 -15.37
N ASN A 196 24.09 8.38 -14.88
CA ASN A 196 24.16 6.96 -15.17
C ASN A 196 23.97 6.12 -13.91
N ILE A 197 23.24 5.01 -14.07
CA ILE A 197 23.10 3.98 -13.03
C ILE A 197 23.79 2.71 -13.53
N HIS A 198 24.55 2.07 -12.64
CA HIS A 198 25.18 0.80 -12.93
C HIS A 198 24.14 -0.26 -13.31
N TYR A 199 24.45 -1.11 -14.30
CA TYR A 199 23.50 -2.11 -14.82
C TYR A 199 22.96 -3.03 -13.71
N ASP A 200 23.83 -3.52 -12.82
CA ASP A 200 23.43 -4.38 -11.70
C ASP A 200 22.50 -3.66 -10.70
N ALA A 201 22.82 -2.41 -10.33
CA ALA A 201 21.99 -1.61 -9.45
C ALA A 201 20.60 -1.35 -10.06
N LYS A 202 20.56 -1.12 -11.38
CA LYS A 202 19.32 -0.97 -12.13
C LYS A 202 18.46 -2.24 -12.10
N ASP A 203 19.05 -3.40 -12.35
CA ASP A 203 18.35 -4.69 -12.31
C ASP A 203 17.82 -5.00 -10.92
N ARG A 204 18.63 -4.76 -9.87
CA ARG A 204 18.22 -4.88 -8.47
C ARG A 204 17.06 -3.93 -8.13
N LEU A 205 17.11 -2.67 -8.59
CA LEU A 205 16.04 -1.69 -8.38
C LEU A 205 14.73 -2.09 -9.06
N VAL A 206 14.80 -2.65 -10.27
CA VAL A 206 13.62 -3.19 -10.98
C VAL A 206 13.04 -4.39 -10.22
N ALA A 207 13.89 -5.30 -9.75
CA ALA A 207 13.47 -6.50 -9.03
C ALA A 207 12.75 -6.15 -7.72
N ILE A 208 13.38 -5.34 -6.85
CA ILE A 208 12.77 -4.93 -5.58
C ILE A 208 11.53 -4.06 -5.79
N GLY A 209 11.55 -3.16 -6.78
CA GLY A 209 10.40 -2.34 -7.12
C GLY A 209 9.19 -3.16 -7.56
N LYS A 210 9.40 -4.24 -8.32
CA LYS A 210 8.34 -5.20 -8.69
C LYS A 210 7.82 -5.95 -7.46
N ALA A 211 8.72 -6.42 -6.59
CA ALA A 211 8.37 -7.15 -5.37
C ALA A 211 7.53 -6.28 -4.40
N MET A 212 7.87 -4.99 -4.28
CA MET A 212 7.09 -4.00 -3.52
C MET A 212 5.72 -3.68 -4.15
N GLY A 213 5.48 -4.08 -5.40
CA GLY A 213 4.20 -3.93 -6.10
C GLY A 213 4.15 -2.82 -7.14
N SER A 214 5.29 -2.26 -7.55
CA SER A 214 5.37 -1.32 -8.68
C SER A 214 5.15 -2.04 -10.01
N SER A 215 4.45 -1.40 -10.95
CA SER A 215 4.26 -1.96 -12.29
C SER A 215 5.47 -1.67 -13.17
N MET A 216 5.73 -2.52 -14.17
CA MET A 216 6.81 -2.31 -15.14
C MET A 216 6.69 -0.96 -15.87
N ALA A 217 5.46 -0.50 -16.13
CA ALA A 217 5.23 0.82 -16.72
C ALA A 217 5.65 1.97 -15.79
N ALA A 218 5.43 1.84 -14.48
CA ALA A 218 5.89 2.82 -13.50
C ALA A 218 7.41 2.80 -13.36
N LEU A 219 8.03 1.63 -13.32
CA LEU A 219 9.49 1.48 -13.29
C LEU A 219 10.14 2.05 -14.57
N LYS A 220 9.57 1.79 -15.75
CA LYS A 220 10.07 2.38 -17.00
C LYS A 220 10.01 3.91 -16.98
N ARG A 221 8.93 4.48 -16.43
CA ARG A 221 8.80 5.94 -16.26
C ARG A 221 9.84 6.49 -15.29
N LEU A 222 10.09 5.78 -14.18
CA LEU A 222 11.09 6.14 -13.17
C LEU A 222 12.49 6.32 -13.79
N PHE A 223 12.92 5.38 -14.65
CA PHE A 223 14.21 5.49 -15.33
C PHE A 223 14.19 6.50 -16.48
N LYS A 224 13.07 6.66 -17.20
CA LYS A 224 12.98 7.65 -18.28
C LYS A 224 13.21 9.06 -17.76
N SER A 225 12.63 9.41 -16.60
CA SER A 225 12.87 10.70 -15.99
C SER A 225 14.22 10.80 -15.29
N ASN A 226 15.02 9.73 -15.20
CA ASN A 226 16.33 9.64 -14.56
C ASN A 226 16.45 10.20 -13.12
N GLY A 227 15.35 10.50 -12.43
CA GLY A 227 15.35 11.28 -11.19
C GLY A 227 15.39 12.81 -11.39
N ALA A 228 15.23 13.31 -12.62
CA ALA A 228 15.07 14.72 -12.98
C ALA A 228 13.99 15.42 -12.14
N GLU A 229 12.92 14.71 -11.77
CA GLU A 229 11.88 15.24 -10.87
C GLU A 229 12.45 15.82 -9.56
N ALA A 230 13.50 15.22 -9.00
CA ALA A 230 14.13 15.70 -7.77
C ALA A 230 15.32 16.63 -8.03
N ARG A 231 16.07 16.44 -9.13
CA ARG A 231 17.19 17.33 -9.51
C ARG A 231 16.70 18.73 -9.88
N PHE A 232 15.65 18.80 -10.71
CA PHE A 232 15.04 20.05 -11.13
C PHE A 232 14.43 20.84 -9.94
N ALA A 233 13.90 20.13 -8.94
CA ALA A 233 13.44 20.76 -7.70
C ALA A 233 14.59 21.40 -6.92
N ARG A 234 15.73 20.70 -6.78
CA ARG A 234 16.93 21.21 -6.09
C ARG A 234 17.55 22.42 -6.82
N GLU A 235 17.55 22.41 -8.15
CA GLU A 235 18.17 23.48 -8.95
C GLU A 235 17.36 24.77 -8.93
N PHE A 236 16.03 24.68 -9.00
CA PHE A 236 15.15 25.84 -8.89
C PHE A 236 15.21 26.52 -7.50
N GLU A 237 15.37 25.75 -6.42
CA GLU A 237 15.54 26.31 -5.07
C GLU A 237 16.87 27.07 -4.90
N LYS A 238 17.96 26.60 -5.52
CA LYS A 238 19.23 27.33 -5.56
C LYS A 238 19.09 28.64 -6.32
N GLN A 239 18.42 28.62 -7.47
CA GLN A 239 18.20 29.81 -8.30
C GLN A 239 17.32 30.86 -7.58
N SER A 240 16.30 30.39 -6.83
CA SER A 240 15.42 31.24 -6.03
C SER A 240 16.13 31.92 -4.85
N GLN A 241 17.15 31.27 -4.28
CA GLN A 241 17.94 31.82 -3.16
C GLN A 241 19.02 32.80 -3.65
N GLU A 242 19.58 32.58 -4.85
CA GLU A 242 20.53 33.51 -5.47
C GLU A 242 19.87 34.82 -5.91
N GLU A 243 18.67 34.79 -6.51
CA GLU A 243 17.92 36.00 -6.88
C GLU A 243 17.50 36.87 -5.67
N LEU A 244 17.30 36.26 -4.49
CA LEU A 244 16.99 36.99 -3.24
C LEU A 244 18.25 37.59 -2.59
N SER A 245 19.43 37.08 -2.91
CA SER A 245 20.71 37.60 -2.41
C SER A 245 21.24 38.79 -3.24
N ASP A 246 20.90 38.85 -4.53
CA ASP A 246 21.33 39.93 -5.44
C ASP A 246 20.52 41.23 -5.27
N SER A 247 19.31 41.15 -4.67
CA SER A 247 18.48 42.33 -4.41
C SER A 247 18.82 43.10 -3.12
N THR A 248 19.83 42.66 -2.34
CA THR A 248 20.18 43.28 -1.04
C THR A 248 21.55 43.96 -1.04
N SER A 249 22.32 43.92 -2.13
CA SER A 249 23.60 44.63 -2.24
C SER A 249 23.46 45.97 -2.96
N VAL A 250 22.74 46.92 -2.35
CA VAL A 250 22.90 48.35 -2.68
C VAL A 250 23.20 49.15 -1.41
N SER A 251 24.40 49.70 -1.41
CA SER A 251 24.93 50.78 -0.55
C SER A 251 25.32 50.44 0.89
N SER A 252 26.61 50.22 1.11
CA SER A 252 27.37 51.07 2.05
C SER A 252 28.87 51.04 1.75
N PHE A 253 29.36 52.27 1.70
CA PHE A 253 30.64 52.83 1.29
C PHE A 253 31.85 52.38 2.15
N GLU A 254 33.05 52.46 1.55
CA GLU A 254 34.39 52.18 2.10
C GLU A 254 34.68 52.85 3.46
N SER A 255 35.45 52.16 4.33
CA SER A 255 36.79 52.61 4.75
C SER A 255 37.48 51.63 5.72
N GLN A 256 38.70 51.22 5.34
CA GLN A 256 39.90 50.88 6.13
C GLN A 256 39.77 50.15 7.49
N ASN A 257 40.38 48.96 7.63
CA ASN A 257 41.70 48.77 8.25
C ASN A 257 42.07 47.27 8.41
N SER A 258 43.37 47.01 8.50
CA SER A 258 44.14 45.78 8.60
C SER A 258 43.65 44.66 9.55
N SER A 259 43.82 43.39 9.16
CA SER A 259 44.74 42.44 9.83
C SER A 259 44.67 41.02 9.24
N SER A 260 45.81 40.35 9.36
CA SER A 260 46.20 39.04 8.85
C SER A 260 45.29 37.86 9.21
N GLY A 261 44.91 37.07 8.20
CA GLY A 261 44.28 35.77 8.38
C GLY A 261 44.36 34.92 7.11
N LYS A 262 45.45 34.16 6.98
CA LYS A 262 45.75 33.27 5.85
C LYS A 262 44.79 32.07 5.85
N LYS A 263 43.62 32.19 5.20
CA LYS A 263 42.73 31.06 4.89
C LYS A 263 42.92 30.64 3.44
N LYS A 264 43.50 29.45 3.23
CA LYS A 264 43.51 28.72 1.96
C LYS A 264 42.06 28.45 1.55
N SER A 265 41.59 29.14 0.51
CA SER A 265 40.41 28.74 -0.24
C SER A 265 40.73 27.44 -0.97
N LYS A 266 40.14 26.33 -0.51
CA LYS A 266 40.01 25.13 -1.32
C LYS A 266 39.03 25.50 -2.44
N LYS A 267 39.58 25.66 -3.63
CA LYS A 267 38.91 25.81 -4.90
C LYS A 267 38.04 24.56 -5.10
N SER A 268 36.78 24.64 -4.69
CA SER A 268 35.75 23.72 -5.14
C SER A 268 35.61 23.94 -6.64
N SER A 269 36.08 22.99 -7.43
CA SER A 269 35.74 22.87 -8.84
C SER A 269 34.25 22.57 -8.93
N SER A 270 33.43 23.62 -8.82
CA SER A 270 32.05 23.61 -9.29
C SER A 270 32.13 23.43 -10.81
N SER A 271 32.07 22.18 -11.26
CA SER A 271 31.80 21.85 -12.65
C SER A 271 30.37 22.31 -12.93
N SER A 272 30.26 23.59 -13.30
CA SER A 272 29.04 24.18 -13.84
C SER A 272 28.88 23.60 -15.24
N TYR A 273 28.24 22.43 -15.34
CA TYR A 273 27.82 21.89 -16.62
C TYR A 273 26.80 22.86 -17.21
N ASN A 274 27.21 23.60 -18.24
CA ASN A 274 26.32 24.41 -19.05
C ASN A 274 25.36 23.49 -19.80
N HIS A 275 24.22 23.16 -19.19
CA HIS A 275 23.16 22.41 -19.87
C HIS A 275 22.65 23.23 -21.07
N THR A 276 22.68 22.64 -22.26
CA THR A 276 22.20 23.31 -23.48
C THR A 276 20.68 23.49 -23.43
N GLY A 277 20.12 24.53 -24.05
CA GLY A 277 18.67 24.79 -24.01
C GLY A 277 17.80 23.63 -24.52
N ALA A 278 18.35 22.78 -25.40
CA ALA A 278 17.70 21.57 -25.88
C ALA A 278 17.55 20.50 -24.79
N GLU A 279 18.55 20.33 -23.93
CA GLU A 279 18.52 19.36 -22.82
C GLU A 279 17.53 19.80 -21.73
N LYS A 280 17.50 21.09 -21.39
CA LYS A 280 16.50 21.66 -20.45
C LYS A 280 15.07 21.49 -20.95
N THR A 281 14.86 21.58 -22.27
CA THR A 281 13.54 21.34 -22.88
C THR A 281 13.13 19.87 -22.78
N SER A 282 14.05 18.94 -23.04
CA SER A 282 13.81 17.51 -22.86
C SER A 282 13.49 17.17 -21.42
N GLU A 283 14.26 17.71 -20.48
CA GLU A 283 14.07 17.49 -19.04
C GLU A 283 12.70 18.01 -18.56
N ALA A 284 12.31 19.21 -18.99
CA ALA A 284 10.99 19.77 -18.67
C ALA A 284 9.83 18.93 -19.22
N LEU A 285 9.98 18.34 -20.42
CA LEU A 285 8.99 17.42 -20.99
C LEU A 285 8.94 16.09 -20.24
N ASP A 286 10.07 15.56 -19.80
CA ASP A 286 10.14 14.34 -19.00
C ASP A 286 9.55 14.52 -17.60
N ILE A 287 9.74 15.67 -16.96
CA ILE A 287 9.07 16.04 -15.69
C ILE A 287 7.54 16.06 -15.86
N LEU A 288 7.05 16.58 -16.98
CA LEU A 288 5.63 16.53 -17.33
C LEU A 288 5.16 15.15 -17.82
N GLN A 289 6.07 14.17 -17.92
CA GLN A 289 5.82 12.81 -18.39
C GLN A 289 5.27 12.76 -19.82
N LEU A 290 5.76 13.66 -20.67
CA LEU A 290 5.38 13.80 -22.07
C LEU A 290 6.48 13.30 -23.00
N ASP A 291 6.13 13.20 -24.28
CA ASP A 291 7.07 12.89 -25.34
C ASP A 291 7.61 14.18 -25.97
N VAL A 292 8.75 14.10 -26.67
CA VAL A 292 9.36 15.24 -27.38
C VAL A 292 8.42 15.77 -28.47
N SER A 293 7.54 14.92 -29.01
CA SER A 293 6.52 15.32 -29.98
C SER A 293 5.24 15.92 -29.37
N ALA A 294 5.17 16.13 -28.05
CA ALA A 294 3.95 16.57 -27.39
C ALA A 294 3.59 18.02 -27.75
N THR A 295 2.31 18.25 -28.00
CA THR A 295 1.80 19.59 -28.33
C THR A 295 1.63 20.45 -27.07
N PHE A 296 1.52 21.77 -27.24
CA PHE A 296 1.27 22.67 -26.11
C PHE A 296 -0.03 22.36 -25.34
N ASP A 297 -1.05 21.83 -26.02
CA ASP A 297 -2.27 21.39 -25.35
C ASP A 297 -2.07 20.12 -24.51
N ASP A 298 -1.17 19.23 -24.95
CA ASP A 298 -0.78 18.05 -24.16
C ASP A 298 0.03 18.47 -22.93
N ILE A 299 0.91 19.47 -23.08
CA ILE A 299 1.67 20.10 -21.97
C ILE A 299 0.72 20.66 -20.92
N LYS A 300 -0.30 21.44 -21.30
CA LYS A 300 -1.31 21.96 -20.37
C LYS A 300 -2.10 20.86 -19.67
N LYS A 301 -2.51 19.82 -20.41
CA LYS A 301 -3.27 18.69 -19.85
C LYS A 301 -2.44 17.91 -18.84
N ALA A 302 -1.17 17.63 -19.16
CA ALA A 302 -0.24 16.95 -18.28
C ALA A 302 0.05 17.77 -17.02
N TYR A 303 0.34 19.06 -17.18
CA TYR A 303 0.51 20.00 -16.06
C TYR A 303 -0.71 19.99 -15.14
N LYS A 304 -1.93 20.19 -15.66
CA LYS A 304 -3.16 20.17 -14.85
C LYS A 304 -3.35 18.85 -14.11
N LYS A 305 -3.04 17.72 -14.76
CA LYS A 305 -3.17 16.37 -14.18
C LYS A 305 -2.14 16.13 -13.06
N LEU A 306 -0.88 16.51 -13.29
CA LEU A 306 0.20 16.37 -12.32
C LEU A 306 0.01 17.34 -11.15
N MET A 307 -0.41 18.57 -11.41
CA MET A 307 -0.71 19.53 -10.36
C MET A 307 -1.92 19.11 -9.54
N LEU A 308 -2.96 18.54 -10.15
CA LEU A 308 -4.06 17.92 -9.41
C LEU A 308 -3.60 16.76 -8.53
N LYS A 309 -2.50 16.07 -8.87
CA LYS A 309 -1.94 14.97 -8.07
C LYS A 309 -1.08 15.48 -6.90
N TYR A 310 -0.29 16.52 -7.13
CA TYR A 310 0.72 17.01 -6.18
C TYR A 310 0.38 18.39 -5.57
N HIS A 311 -0.86 18.88 -5.69
CA HIS A 311 -1.22 20.18 -5.12
C HIS A 311 -1.08 20.18 -3.58
N PRO A 312 -0.46 21.20 -2.96
CA PRO A 312 -0.23 21.28 -1.51
C PRO A 312 -1.51 21.08 -0.70
N ASP A 313 -2.63 21.64 -1.15
CA ASP A 313 -3.95 21.49 -0.50
C ASP A 313 -4.47 20.04 -0.46
N ARG A 314 -4.21 19.24 -1.52
CA ARG A 314 -4.62 17.82 -1.53
C ARG A 314 -3.68 16.95 -0.70
N LEU A 315 -2.39 17.29 -0.66
CA LEU A 315 -1.38 16.54 0.08
C LEU A 315 -1.63 16.61 1.60
N ALA A 316 -2.06 17.78 2.09
CA ALA A 316 -2.48 17.96 3.49
C ALA A 316 -3.65 17.04 3.88
N SER A 317 -4.54 16.70 2.94
CA SER A 317 -5.71 15.84 3.18
C SER A 317 -5.40 14.33 3.13
N GLN A 318 -4.25 13.93 2.59
CA GLN A 318 -3.93 12.51 2.36
C GLN A 318 -3.29 11.80 3.56
N GLY A 319 -3.00 12.51 4.66
CA GLY A 319 -2.29 11.92 5.80
C GLY A 319 -0.88 11.50 5.36
N LEU A 320 -0.11 12.47 4.89
CA LEU A 320 1.30 12.32 4.54
C LEU A 320 2.13 12.98 5.65
N SER A 321 3.34 12.49 5.90
CA SER A 321 4.25 13.15 6.84
C SER A 321 4.56 14.57 6.37
N GLU A 322 4.86 15.49 7.29
CA GLU A 322 5.20 16.88 6.95
C GLU A 322 6.34 16.97 5.93
N ASP A 323 7.33 16.09 6.04
CA ASP A 323 8.42 16.00 5.06
C ASP A 323 7.91 15.52 3.71
N MET A 324 7.08 14.48 3.65
CA MET A 324 6.46 14.08 2.38
C MET A 324 5.62 15.20 1.77
N VAL A 325 4.89 15.97 2.58
CA VAL A 325 4.15 17.13 2.10
C VAL A 325 5.10 18.19 1.55
N ALA A 326 6.21 18.49 2.24
CA ALA A 326 7.24 19.39 1.75
C ALA A 326 7.82 18.89 0.42
N ILE A 327 8.15 17.60 0.33
CA ILE A 327 8.75 17.03 -0.88
C ILE A 327 7.74 16.95 -2.04
N TYR A 328 6.48 16.63 -1.78
CA TYR A 328 5.45 16.68 -2.83
C TYR A 328 5.14 18.12 -3.25
N THR A 329 5.27 19.09 -2.34
CA THR A 329 5.21 20.52 -2.67
C THR A 329 6.39 20.89 -3.56
N ASP A 330 7.59 20.36 -3.31
CA ASP A 330 8.75 20.58 -4.17
C ASP A 330 8.58 19.91 -5.53
N LYS A 331 7.97 18.72 -5.61
CA LYS A 331 7.53 18.15 -6.89
C LYS A 331 6.53 19.05 -7.60
N ALA A 332 5.59 19.64 -6.89
CA ALA A 332 4.65 20.59 -7.48
C ALA A 332 5.36 21.83 -8.02
N LYS A 333 6.34 22.38 -7.29
CA LYS A 333 7.20 23.47 -7.78
C LYS A 333 7.98 23.07 -9.02
N ALA A 334 8.57 21.86 -9.07
CA ALA A 334 9.29 21.36 -10.24
C ALA A 334 8.37 21.24 -11.47
N ILE A 335 7.16 20.71 -11.28
CA ILE A 335 6.13 20.63 -12.34
C ILE A 335 5.73 22.03 -12.82
N GLN A 336 5.58 22.99 -11.90
CA GLN A 336 5.27 24.38 -12.21
C GLN A 336 6.39 25.03 -13.05
N ALA A 337 7.63 24.91 -12.59
CA ALA A 337 8.78 25.51 -13.26
C ALA A 337 9.05 24.88 -14.64
N ALA A 338 8.86 23.56 -14.79
CA ALA A 338 8.94 22.89 -16.09
C ALA A 338 7.86 23.41 -17.06
N PHE A 339 6.63 23.60 -16.57
CA PHE A 339 5.55 24.18 -17.36
C PHE A 339 5.83 25.63 -17.75
N ASP A 340 6.32 26.46 -16.82
CA ASP A 340 6.63 27.87 -17.07
C ASP A 340 7.79 28.02 -18.07
N TYR A 341 8.81 27.17 -18.00
CA TYR A 341 9.90 27.12 -18.98
C TYR A 341 9.37 26.77 -20.39
N LEU A 342 8.59 25.69 -20.50
CA LEU A 342 8.01 25.30 -21.79
C LEU A 342 7.06 26.38 -22.32
N LYS A 343 6.24 26.98 -21.45
CA LYS A 343 5.36 28.08 -21.83
C LYS A 343 6.12 29.27 -22.41
N LYS A 344 7.25 29.65 -21.82
CA LYS A 344 8.12 30.73 -22.33
C LYS A 344 8.66 30.40 -23.72
N LEU A 345 9.20 29.19 -23.92
CA LEU A 345 9.66 28.74 -25.23
C LEU A 345 8.56 28.77 -26.29
N TYR A 346 7.36 28.27 -25.96
CA TYR A 346 6.22 28.30 -26.89
C TYR A 346 5.69 29.72 -27.17
N SER A 347 5.90 30.68 -26.26
CA SER A 347 5.53 32.09 -26.47
C SER A 347 6.59 32.90 -27.22
N GLU A 348 7.84 32.46 -27.28
CA GLU A 348 8.92 33.10 -28.05
C GLU A 348 9.00 32.60 -29.50
N VAL A 349 8.37 31.45 -29.79
CA VAL A 349 8.32 30.82 -31.13
C VAL A 349 7.11 31.29 -31.96
N ILE A 350 6.20 32.07 -31.38
CA ILE A 350 5.05 32.74 -32.05
C ILE A 350 5.32 34.24 -32.08
#